data_AF-A0A6I1MVP7-F1
#
_entry.id   AF-A0A6I1MVP7-F1
#
_cell.length_a   1.000
_cell.length_b   1.000
_cell.length_c   1.000
_cell.angle_alpha   90.00
_cell.angle_beta   90.00
_cell.angle_gamma   90.00
#
_symmetry.space_group_name_H-M   'P 1'
#
loop_
_entity.id
_entity.type
_entity.pdbx_description
1 polymer ?
#
loop_
_entity_poly.entity_id
_entity_poly.type
_entity_poly.pdbx_seq_one_letter_code
_entity_poly.pdbx_strand_id
1 'polypeptide(L)'
;MQKLVPVDEPTPYMQAKGIAPHAGALTDKDGGKTYVPAVDADGKQWSMQYIQEDGTKRFAKDSRKDGCFHAVGGMQQLAAAPVLVIAEGYATAATLKQALGFATVSAFDAGNLAQVARALHNKFPDKPVVIAGDDDRHLVATQGANPGRTKAEEAASLVGGKVLLPIFAPGENSFPAGVEPVTVSAFRQHRNGLNALSEEQTDALNRMKQFTDFNDLANKSSLGMAGVERQVRSAVNDVVNSHRQAAVHEQEVALTPAQEESVGLKPKRKRAAAIA
;
A
#
# COMPACT_ATOMS: atom_id res chain seq x y z
N MET A 1 -33.19 -8.33 -1.08
CA MET A 1 -31.79 -7.97 -0.73
C MET A 1 -31.71 -7.81 0.78
N GLN A 2 -30.74 -8.44 1.44
CA GLN A 2 -30.44 -8.10 2.84
C GLN A 2 -30.04 -6.62 2.89
N LYS A 3 -30.64 -5.87 3.82
CA LYS A 3 -30.27 -4.47 4.06
C LYS A 3 -28.92 -4.46 4.78
N LEU A 4 -27.88 -4.02 4.08
CA LEU A 4 -26.58 -3.78 4.68
C LEU A 4 -26.62 -2.49 5.51
N VAL A 5 -25.86 -2.46 6.58
CA VAL A 5 -25.72 -1.31 7.49
C VAL A 5 -24.25 -0.93 7.64
N PRO A 6 -23.92 0.32 8.01
CA PRO A 6 -22.56 0.68 8.40
C PRO A 6 -22.02 -0.23 9.50
N VAL A 7 -20.71 -0.47 9.50
CA VAL A 7 -20.06 -1.17 10.61
C VAL A 7 -19.85 -0.20 11.75
N ASP A 8 -20.64 -0.33 12.80
CA ASP A 8 -20.48 0.44 14.05
C ASP A 8 -19.60 -0.32 15.06
N GLU A 9 -19.72 -1.65 15.09
CA GLU A 9 -18.95 -2.55 15.95
C GLU A 9 -18.08 -3.52 15.12
N PRO A 10 -16.88 -3.92 15.59
CA PRO A 10 -16.01 -4.82 14.84
C PRO A 10 -16.68 -6.17 14.54
N THR A 11 -16.77 -6.52 13.26
CA THR A 11 -17.17 -7.88 12.83
C THR A 11 -16.13 -8.92 13.27
N PRO A 12 -16.46 -10.24 13.27
CA PRO A 12 -15.49 -11.30 13.56
C PRO A 12 -14.20 -11.22 12.74
N TYR A 13 -14.30 -10.88 11.45
CA TYR A 13 -13.12 -10.65 10.61
C TYR A 13 -12.28 -9.45 11.09
N MET A 14 -12.90 -8.33 11.45
CA MET A 14 -12.18 -7.15 11.94
C MET A 14 -11.48 -7.43 13.27
N GLN A 15 -12.14 -8.16 14.18
CA GLN A 15 -11.56 -8.62 15.44
C GLN A 15 -10.35 -9.53 15.19
N ALA A 16 -10.49 -10.53 14.32
CA ALA A 16 -9.40 -11.44 13.95
C ALA A 16 -8.22 -10.71 13.28
N LYS A 17 -8.47 -9.58 12.63
CA LYS A 17 -7.45 -8.73 12.01
C LYS A 17 -6.97 -7.58 12.89
N GLY A 18 -7.50 -7.43 14.11
CA GLY A 18 -7.14 -6.34 15.02
C GLY A 18 -7.36 -4.94 14.42
N ILE A 19 -8.37 -4.79 13.55
CA ILE A 19 -8.70 -3.51 12.90
C ILE A 19 -10.01 -2.93 13.45
N ALA A 20 -10.07 -1.60 13.51
CA ALA A 20 -11.28 -0.90 13.93
C ALA A 20 -12.27 -0.73 12.77
N PRO A 21 -13.58 -0.60 13.07
CA PRO A 21 -14.56 -0.14 12.11
C PRO A 21 -14.18 1.22 11.52
N HIS A 22 -14.36 1.35 10.20
CA HIS A 22 -14.08 2.58 9.48
C HIS A 22 -15.21 2.91 8.52
N ALA A 23 -15.48 4.20 8.36
CA ALA A 23 -16.45 4.69 7.40
C ALA A 23 -16.19 4.12 6.00
N GLY A 24 -17.26 3.63 5.37
CA GLY A 24 -17.25 2.98 4.07
C GLY A 24 -17.48 1.47 4.12
N ALA A 25 -17.04 0.79 5.18
CA ALA A 25 -17.34 -0.64 5.35
C ALA A 25 -18.78 -0.83 5.82
N LEU A 26 -19.39 -1.95 5.38
CA LEU A 26 -20.75 -2.34 5.73
C LEU A 26 -20.75 -3.73 6.38
N THR A 27 -21.82 -4.05 7.10
CA THR A 27 -22.09 -5.39 7.65
C THR A 27 -23.56 -5.79 7.42
N ASP A 28 -23.87 -7.06 7.66
CA ASP A 28 -25.24 -7.53 7.74
C ASP A 28 -25.87 -7.09 9.08
N LYS A 29 -27.16 -7.38 9.27
CA LYS A 29 -27.87 -6.96 10.49
C LYS A 29 -27.32 -7.59 11.76
N ASP A 30 -26.66 -8.74 11.64
CA ASP A 30 -26.19 -9.55 12.76
C ASP A 30 -24.71 -9.24 13.08
N GLY A 31 -24.04 -8.39 12.29
CA GLY A 31 -22.63 -8.03 12.48
C GLY A 31 -21.65 -9.14 12.08
N GLY A 32 -22.10 -10.20 11.40
CA GLY A 32 -21.29 -11.39 11.13
C GLY A 32 -20.32 -11.19 9.97
N LYS A 33 -20.83 -10.66 8.85
CA LYS A 33 -20.03 -10.53 7.62
C LYS A 33 -19.59 -9.10 7.38
N THR A 34 -18.44 -8.93 6.73
CA THR A 34 -17.97 -7.61 6.30
C THR A 34 -18.14 -7.47 4.79
N TYR A 35 -18.66 -6.32 4.37
CA TYR A 35 -18.89 -5.97 2.98
C TYR A 35 -18.11 -4.69 2.71
N VAL A 36 -17.15 -4.76 1.79
CA VAL A 36 -16.25 -3.64 1.47
C VAL A 36 -16.57 -3.16 0.05
N PRO A 37 -17.28 -2.03 -0.11
CA PRO A 37 -17.62 -1.48 -1.42
C PRO A 37 -16.36 -1.17 -2.24
N ALA A 38 -16.38 -1.54 -3.52
CA ALA A 38 -15.35 -1.18 -4.49
C ALA A 38 -15.88 -0.07 -5.39
N VAL A 39 -15.28 1.11 -5.30
CA VAL A 39 -15.66 2.33 -6.01
C VAL A 39 -14.59 2.76 -7.00
N ASP A 40 -14.96 3.51 -8.04
CA ASP A 40 -13.99 4.21 -8.89
C ASP A 40 -13.56 5.56 -8.30
N ALA A 41 -12.70 6.29 -9.02
CA ALA A 41 -12.18 7.59 -8.61
C ALA A 41 -13.25 8.69 -8.49
N ASP A 42 -14.43 8.49 -9.06
CA ASP A 42 -15.58 9.39 -8.96
C ASP A 42 -16.56 8.97 -7.85
N GLY A 43 -16.24 7.89 -7.13
CA GLY A 43 -17.03 7.38 -6.01
C GLY A 43 -18.20 6.50 -6.43
N LYS A 44 -18.32 6.13 -7.72
CA LYS A 44 -19.34 5.20 -8.17
C LYS A 44 -18.95 3.79 -7.76
N GLN A 45 -19.83 3.09 -7.07
CA GLN A 45 -19.65 1.68 -6.71
C GLN A 45 -19.86 0.77 -7.93
N TRP A 46 -18.90 -0.11 -8.19
CA TRP A 46 -18.93 -1.09 -9.28
C TRP A 46 -18.91 -2.54 -8.81
N SER A 47 -18.38 -2.78 -7.61
CA SER A 47 -18.31 -4.11 -7.02
C SER A 47 -18.38 -4.04 -5.50
N MET A 48 -18.27 -5.20 -4.86
CA MET A 48 -18.25 -5.40 -3.43
C MET A 48 -17.34 -6.60 -3.14
N GLN A 49 -16.43 -6.44 -2.18
CA GLN A 49 -15.74 -7.57 -1.56
C GLN A 49 -16.57 -8.06 -0.37
N TYR A 50 -16.91 -9.34 -0.38
CA TYR A 50 -17.60 -10.04 0.69
C TYR A 50 -16.57 -10.79 1.52
N ILE A 51 -16.56 -10.55 2.82
CA ILE A 51 -15.68 -11.21 3.77
C ILE A 51 -16.55 -11.95 4.77
N GLN A 52 -16.45 -13.28 4.75
CA GLN A 52 -17.16 -14.14 5.69
C GLN A 52 -16.53 -14.06 7.08
N GLU A 53 -17.21 -14.61 8.08
CA GLU A 53 -16.75 -14.65 9.48
C GLU A 53 -15.38 -15.33 9.64
N ASP A 54 -15.10 -16.36 8.83
CA ASP A 54 -13.82 -17.07 8.79
C ASP A 54 -12.70 -16.30 8.06
N GLY A 55 -13.01 -15.11 7.54
CA GLY A 55 -12.10 -14.28 6.75
C GLY A 55 -12.01 -14.65 5.27
N THR A 56 -12.79 -15.62 4.79
CA THR A 56 -12.87 -15.96 3.35
C THR A 56 -13.37 -14.75 2.56
N LYS A 57 -12.56 -14.27 1.63
CA LYS A 57 -12.85 -13.10 0.78
C LYS A 57 -13.32 -13.54 -0.61
N ARG A 58 -14.39 -12.91 -1.10
CA ARG A 58 -14.93 -13.11 -2.46
C ARG A 58 -15.34 -11.79 -3.07
N PHE A 59 -15.35 -11.70 -4.39
CA PHE A 59 -15.93 -10.56 -5.11
C PHE A 59 -17.29 -10.91 -5.69
N ALA A 60 -18.09 -9.88 -5.96
CA ALA A 60 -19.31 -10.04 -6.76
C ALA A 60 -18.95 -10.65 -8.12
N LYS A 61 -19.70 -11.68 -8.54
CA LYS A 61 -19.48 -12.33 -9.83
C LYS A 61 -19.70 -11.33 -10.98
N ASP A 62 -18.90 -11.44 -12.04
CA ASP A 62 -19.00 -10.63 -13.26
C ASP A 62 -18.96 -9.11 -13.01
N SER A 63 -18.34 -8.70 -11.90
CA SER A 63 -18.22 -7.30 -11.50
C SER A 63 -16.88 -6.70 -11.91
N ARG A 64 -16.86 -5.38 -12.09
CA ARG A 64 -15.62 -4.64 -12.36
C ARG A 64 -14.87 -4.39 -11.05
N LYS A 65 -13.72 -5.03 -10.89
CA LYS A 65 -12.75 -4.77 -9.83
C LYS A 65 -11.63 -3.83 -10.29
N ASP A 66 -11.23 -3.94 -11.56
CA ASP A 66 -10.07 -3.23 -12.09
C ASP A 66 -10.23 -1.71 -12.02
N GLY A 67 -9.25 -1.07 -11.39
CA GLY A 67 -9.25 0.36 -11.09
C GLY A 67 -10.25 0.79 -10.01
N CYS A 68 -11.00 -0.15 -9.44
CA CYS A 68 -11.87 0.11 -8.29
C CYS A 68 -11.11 -0.16 -6.98
N PHE A 69 -11.45 0.58 -5.94
CA PHE A 69 -10.76 0.55 -4.66
C PHE A 69 -11.73 0.80 -3.51
N HIS A 70 -11.25 0.67 -2.28
CA HIS A 70 -11.96 1.11 -1.09
C HIS A 70 -11.20 2.22 -0.37
N ALA A 71 -11.84 3.39 -0.21
CA ALA A 71 -11.29 4.47 0.60
C ALA A 71 -11.63 4.24 2.08
N VAL A 72 -10.65 3.80 2.86
CA VAL A 72 -10.83 3.57 4.29
C VAL A 72 -10.96 4.91 5.00
N GLY A 73 -12.15 5.19 5.55
CA GLY A 73 -12.51 6.51 6.08
C GLY A 73 -13.29 7.40 5.11
N GLY A 74 -13.59 6.91 3.91
CA GLY A 74 -14.44 7.57 2.92
C GLY A 74 -13.69 8.53 1.97
N MET A 75 -14.35 8.84 0.85
CA MET A 75 -13.80 9.67 -0.23
C MET A 75 -13.49 11.10 0.20
N GLN A 76 -14.27 11.66 1.12
CA GLN A 76 -14.06 13.03 1.63
C GLN A 76 -12.75 13.11 2.43
N GLN A 77 -12.47 12.14 3.30
CA GLN A 77 -11.21 12.10 4.05
C GLN A 77 -10.03 11.80 3.12
N LEU A 78 -10.23 10.99 2.07
CA LEU A 78 -9.19 10.73 1.05
C LEU A 78 -8.84 12.02 0.28
N ALA A 79 -9.86 12.80 -0.08
CA ALA A 79 -9.66 14.11 -0.72
C ALA A 79 -8.96 15.12 0.20
N ALA A 80 -9.10 15.00 1.53
CA ALA A 80 -8.40 15.86 2.50
C ALA A 80 -7.00 15.35 2.90
N ALA A 81 -6.67 14.09 2.66
CA ALA A 81 -5.40 13.50 3.07
C ALA A 81 -4.17 14.18 2.41
N PRO A 82 -3.04 14.37 3.10
CA PRO A 82 -1.87 15.05 2.52
C PRO A 82 -1.10 14.20 1.49
N VAL A 83 -1.35 12.89 1.47
CA VAL A 83 -0.70 11.89 0.62
C VAL A 83 -1.73 10.79 0.29
N LEU A 84 -1.60 10.17 -0.88
CA LEU A 84 -2.36 8.97 -1.21
C LEU A 84 -1.57 7.74 -0.74
N VAL A 85 -2.06 7.04 0.29
CA VAL A 85 -1.45 5.79 0.77
C VAL A 85 -2.32 4.62 0.32
N ILE A 86 -1.79 3.80 -0.59
CA ILE A 86 -2.50 2.71 -1.26
C ILE A 86 -1.88 1.39 -0.84
N ALA A 87 -2.67 0.52 -0.23
CA ALA A 87 -2.27 -0.82 0.17
C ALA A 87 -2.99 -1.89 -0.64
N GLU A 88 -2.44 -3.10 -0.64
CA GLU A 88 -3.04 -4.26 -1.28
C GLU A 88 -4.38 -4.62 -0.62
N GLY A 89 -4.37 -5.10 0.63
CA GLY A 89 -5.55 -5.59 1.33
C GLY A 89 -6.29 -4.55 2.17
N TYR A 90 -7.58 -4.82 2.48
CA TYR A 90 -8.39 -3.97 3.35
C TYR A 90 -7.84 -3.88 4.78
N ALA A 91 -7.39 -5.00 5.36
CA ALA A 91 -6.83 -5.01 6.72
C ALA A 91 -5.54 -4.18 6.81
N THR A 92 -4.66 -4.29 5.80
CA THR A 92 -3.45 -3.48 5.68
C THR A 92 -3.79 -2.00 5.56
N ALA A 93 -4.71 -1.62 4.68
CA ALA A 93 -5.17 -0.24 4.55
C ALA A 93 -5.76 0.31 5.86
N ALA A 94 -6.60 -0.45 6.56
CA ALA A 94 -7.18 -0.07 7.85
C ALA A 94 -6.11 0.12 8.94
N THR A 95 -5.13 -0.79 9.00
CA THR A 95 -3.99 -0.69 9.92
C THR A 95 -3.20 0.60 9.65
N LEU A 96 -2.92 0.91 8.38
CA LEU A 96 -2.23 2.13 8.00
C LEU A 96 -3.04 3.39 8.34
N LYS A 97 -4.37 3.37 8.18
CA LYS A 97 -5.25 4.46 8.61
C LYS A 97 -5.15 4.69 10.11
N GLN A 98 -5.19 3.63 10.92
CA GLN A 98 -5.04 3.73 12.38
C GLN A 98 -3.69 4.36 12.74
N ALA A 99 -2.62 3.96 12.07
CA ALA A 99 -1.27 4.48 12.30
C ALA A 99 -1.08 5.92 11.79
N LEU A 100 -1.75 6.34 10.72
CA LEU A 100 -1.55 7.65 10.08
C LEU A 100 -2.54 8.72 10.54
N GLY A 101 -3.76 8.34 10.91
CA GLY A 101 -4.83 9.26 11.31
C GLY A 101 -5.62 9.89 10.15
N PHE A 102 -5.32 9.54 8.90
CA PHE A 102 -6.07 10.01 7.71
C PHE A 102 -6.45 8.83 6.80
N ALA A 103 -7.27 9.08 5.77
CA ALA A 103 -7.76 8.02 4.90
C ALA A 103 -6.67 7.35 4.06
N THR A 104 -6.78 6.04 3.93
CA THR A 104 -5.93 5.19 3.11
C THR A 104 -6.80 4.44 2.11
N VAL A 105 -6.16 3.70 1.21
CA VAL A 105 -6.85 3.03 0.11
C VAL A 105 -6.51 1.55 0.10
N SER A 106 -7.50 0.68 -0.04
CA SER A 106 -7.29 -0.72 -0.40
C SER A 106 -7.53 -0.91 -1.89
N ALA A 107 -6.53 -1.46 -2.59
CA ALA A 107 -6.63 -1.88 -3.98
C ALA A 107 -7.18 -3.31 -4.13
N PHE A 108 -7.46 -3.98 -3.03
CA PHE A 108 -7.93 -5.35 -2.87
C PHE A 108 -6.94 -6.48 -3.19
N ASP A 109 -6.01 -6.30 -4.13
CA ASP A 109 -4.95 -7.26 -4.48
C ASP A 109 -3.80 -6.58 -5.24
N ALA A 110 -2.64 -7.25 -5.27
CA ALA A 110 -1.41 -6.77 -5.91
C ALA A 110 -1.60 -6.40 -7.38
N GLY A 111 -2.42 -7.17 -8.10
CA GLY A 111 -2.68 -6.99 -9.53
C GLY A 111 -3.41 -5.68 -9.85
N ASN A 112 -4.16 -5.14 -8.89
CA ASN A 112 -4.95 -3.93 -9.06
C ASN A 112 -4.23 -2.65 -8.60
N LEU A 113 -3.10 -2.76 -7.88
CA LEU A 113 -2.34 -1.61 -7.35
C LEU A 113 -2.03 -0.57 -8.44
N ALA A 114 -1.50 -1.00 -9.58
CA ALA A 114 -1.12 -0.10 -10.68
C ALA A 114 -2.31 0.66 -11.26
N GLN A 115 -3.47 0.01 -11.37
CA GLN A 115 -4.70 0.63 -11.90
C GLN A 115 -5.27 1.66 -10.92
N VAL A 116 -5.32 1.31 -9.63
CA VAL A 116 -5.81 2.20 -8.57
C VAL A 116 -4.87 3.39 -8.38
N ALA A 117 -3.55 3.17 -8.39
CA ALA A 117 -2.55 4.22 -8.29
C ALA A 117 -2.71 5.26 -9.41
N ARG A 118 -2.82 4.82 -10.68
CA ARG A 118 -3.07 5.71 -11.81
C ARG A 118 -4.39 6.47 -11.68
N ALA A 119 -5.47 5.77 -11.34
CA ALA A 119 -6.79 6.38 -11.24
C ALA A 119 -6.83 7.50 -10.19
N LEU A 120 -6.23 7.25 -9.02
CA LEU A 120 -6.17 8.23 -7.94
C LEU A 120 -5.17 9.35 -8.20
N HIS A 121 -4.02 9.06 -8.79
CA HIS A 121 -3.06 10.09 -9.19
C HIS A 121 -3.67 11.04 -10.23
N ASN A 122 -4.38 10.52 -11.23
CA ASN A 122 -5.09 11.37 -12.19
C ASN A 122 -6.17 12.24 -11.54
N LYS A 123 -6.84 11.72 -10.50
CA LYS A 123 -7.87 12.46 -9.76
C LYS A 123 -7.28 13.52 -8.83
N PHE A 124 -6.11 13.26 -8.26
CA PHE A 124 -5.40 14.11 -7.31
C PHE A 124 -3.93 14.28 -7.75
N PRO A 125 -3.66 14.99 -8.86
CA PRO A 125 -2.33 15.06 -9.45
C PRO A 125 -1.29 15.71 -8.52
N ASP A 126 -1.74 16.64 -7.67
CA ASP A 126 -0.89 17.39 -6.73
C ASP A 126 -0.60 16.63 -5.43
N LYS A 127 -1.04 15.36 -5.30
CA LYS A 127 -0.78 14.55 -4.11
C LYS A 127 0.36 13.58 -4.37
N PRO A 128 1.36 13.50 -3.47
CA PRO A 128 2.32 12.42 -3.53
C PRO A 128 1.61 11.08 -3.28
N VAL A 129 2.19 10.01 -3.84
CA VAL A 129 1.64 8.65 -3.74
C VAL A 129 2.63 7.74 -3.02
N VAL A 130 2.13 6.97 -2.05
CA VAL A 130 2.85 5.90 -1.38
C VAL A 130 2.10 4.59 -1.61
N ILE A 131 2.80 3.60 -2.17
CA ILE A 131 2.30 2.24 -2.34
C ILE A 131 2.84 1.38 -1.19
N ALA A 132 1.96 0.98 -0.29
CA ALA A 132 2.27 0.05 0.80
C ALA A 132 2.09 -1.38 0.30
N GLY A 133 3.20 -2.03 -0.05
CA GLY A 133 3.21 -3.40 -0.57
C GLY A 133 3.45 -4.44 0.52
N ASP A 134 3.12 -5.68 0.19
CA ASP A 134 3.44 -6.86 1.01
C ASP A 134 4.91 -7.30 0.72
N ASP A 135 5.64 -7.74 1.75
CA ASP A 135 6.99 -8.29 1.64
C ASP A 135 6.97 -9.83 1.77
N ASP A 136 6.55 -10.51 0.69
CA ASP A 136 6.37 -11.97 0.64
C ASP A 136 7.70 -12.74 0.53
N ARG A 137 8.62 -12.60 1.48
CA ARG A 137 9.96 -13.19 1.37
C ARG A 137 9.96 -14.72 1.32
N HIS A 138 8.95 -15.37 1.91
CA HIS A 138 8.77 -16.81 1.77
C HIS A 138 8.53 -17.23 0.30
N LEU A 139 7.93 -16.37 -0.52
CA LEU A 139 7.76 -16.61 -1.96
C LEU A 139 9.06 -16.44 -2.73
N VAL A 140 9.99 -15.60 -2.26
CA VAL A 140 11.34 -15.54 -2.84
C VAL A 140 12.05 -16.87 -2.68
N ALA A 141 12.01 -17.45 -1.48
CA ALA A 141 12.63 -18.74 -1.20
C ALA A 141 11.96 -19.91 -1.96
N THR A 142 10.65 -19.86 -2.16
CA THR A 142 9.87 -20.99 -2.71
C THR A 142 9.56 -20.89 -4.20
N GLN A 143 9.45 -19.68 -4.73
CA GLN A 143 9.06 -19.38 -6.12
C GLN A 143 10.09 -18.52 -6.87
N GLY A 144 11.01 -17.85 -6.17
CA GLY A 144 12.04 -17.00 -6.78
C GLY A 144 11.60 -15.57 -7.04
N ALA A 145 10.44 -15.16 -6.54
CA ALA A 145 9.89 -13.82 -6.75
C ALA A 145 9.14 -13.33 -5.51
N ASN A 146 9.02 -12.01 -5.37
CA ASN A 146 8.19 -11.34 -4.37
C ASN A 146 7.10 -10.53 -5.09
N PRO A 147 5.95 -11.14 -5.41
CA PRO A 147 4.90 -10.48 -6.19
C PRO A 147 4.38 -9.21 -5.52
N GLY A 148 4.14 -9.21 -4.21
CA GLY A 148 3.68 -8.04 -3.46
C GLY A 148 4.62 -6.84 -3.64
N ARG A 149 5.92 -7.06 -3.43
CA ARG A 149 6.95 -6.04 -3.66
C ARG A 149 7.03 -5.59 -5.12
N THR A 150 7.15 -6.52 -6.06
CA THR A 150 7.33 -6.18 -7.49
C THR A 150 6.13 -5.38 -8.01
N LYS A 151 4.90 -5.73 -7.60
CA LYS A 151 3.69 -5.00 -7.99
C LYS A 151 3.58 -3.63 -7.33
N ALA A 152 4.02 -3.50 -6.08
CA ALA A 152 4.10 -2.20 -5.44
C ALA A 152 5.11 -1.27 -6.12
N GLU A 153 6.30 -1.79 -6.47
CA GLU A 153 7.34 -1.07 -7.23
C GLU A 153 6.86 -0.65 -8.62
N GLU A 154 6.20 -1.54 -9.36
CA GLU A 154 5.56 -1.23 -10.64
C GLU A 154 4.56 -0.08 -10.49
N ALA A 155 3.61 -0.21 -9.54
CA ALA A 155 2.56 0.79 -9.30
C ALA A 155 3.14 2.15 -8.91
N ALA A 156 4.15 2.19 -8.03
CA ALA A 156 4.80 3.42 -7.61
C ALA A 156 5.52 4.10 -8.79
N SER A 157 6.25 3.33 -9.60
CA SER A 157 6.96 3.87 -10.76
C SER A 157 6.03 4.56 -11.77
N LEU A 158 4.80 4.07 -11.92
CA LEU A 158 3.83 4.59 -12.89
C LEU A 158 3.26 5.97 -12.53
N VAL A 159 3.43 6.40 -11.27
CA VAL A 159 2.85 7.64 -10.74
C VAL A 159 3.90 8.51 -10.02
N GLY A 160 5.19 8.21 -10.21
CA GLY A 160 6.27 8.90 -9.49
C GLY A 160 6.21 8.74 -7.96
N GLY A 161 5.54 7.68 -7.47
CA GLY A 161 5.33 7.42 -6.06
C GLY A 161 6.51 6.74 -5.36
N LYS A 162 6.34 6.43 -4.08
CA LYS A 162 7.29 5.66 -3.27
C LYS A 162 6.69 4.34 -2.81
N VAL A 163 7.53 3.32 -2.69
CA VAL A 163 7.15 2.04 -2.10
C VAL A 163 7.47 2.05 -0.62
N LEU A 164 6.56 1.51 0.18
CA LEU A 164 6.76 1.25 1.59
C LEU A 164 6.46 -0.23 1.85
N LEU A 165 7.43 -0.96 2.42
CA LEU A 165 7.28 -2.37 2.81
C LEU A 165 7.43 -2.50 4.33
N PRO A 166 6.72 -3.44 4.97
CA PRO A 166 6.85 -3.67 6.40
C PRO A 166 8.23 -4.23 6.75
N ILE A 167 8.86 -3.67 7.79
CA ILE A 167 10.09 -4.18 8.38
C ILE A 167 9.72 -4.92 9.67
N PHE A 168 9.98 -6.22 9.70
CA PHE A 168 9.70 -7.09 10.84
C PHE A 168 10.91 -7.25 11.76
N ALA A 169 10.71 -7.79 12.97
CA ALA A 169 11.81 -8.11 13.86
C ALA A 169 12.69 -9.24 13.28
N PRO A 170 13.97 -9.33 13.68
CA PRO A 170 14.86 -10.39 13.22
C PRO A 170 14.25 -11.79 13.40
N GLY A 171 14.25 -12.59 12.33
CA GLY A 171 13.72 -13.97 12.34
C GLY A 171 12.19 -14.09 12.19
N GLU A 172 11.45 -12.99 12.05
CA GLU A 172 10.01 -13.04 11.74
C GLU A 172 9.77 -13.19 10.23
N ASN A 173 10.36 -12.31 9.41
CA ASN A 173 10.30 -12.37 7.94
C ASN A 173 11.67 -12.65 7.30
N SER A 174 12.49 -13.47 7.96
CA SER A 174 13.78 -13.93 7.46
C SER A 174 14.14 -15.27 8.07
N PHE A 175 15.04 -16.01 7.43
CA PHE A 175 15.64 -17.18 8.06
C PHE A 175 16.36 -16.79 9.36
N PRO A 176 16.19 -17.54 10.47
CA PRO A 176 16.92 -17.31 11.70
C PRO A 176 18.44 -17.50 11.54
N ALA A 177 19.22 -16.91 12.46
CA ALA A 177 20.65 -17.13 12.48
C ALA A 177 20.98 -18.63 12.64
N GLY A 178 21.90 -19.14 11.83
CA GLY A 178 22.29 -20.55 11.84
C GLY A 178 21.41 -21.47 10.99
N VAL A 179 20.30 -20.97 10.43
CA VAL A 179 19.47 -21.73 9.48
C VAL A 179 19.84 -21.33 8.06
N GLU A 180 20.28 -22.31 7.25
CA GLU A 180 20.62 -22.06 5.85
C GLU A 180 19.36 -21.68 5.04
N PRO A 181 19.39 -20.55 4.30
CA PRO A 181 18.25 -20.14 3.48
C PRO A 181 17.86 -21.19 2.44
N VAL A 182 16.55 -21.41 2.31
CA VAL A 182 16.02 -22.34 1.30
C VAL A 182 16.12 -21.73 -0.09
N THR A 183 16.66 -22.52 -1.03
CA THR A 183 16.64 -22.17 -2.46
C THR A 183 15.37 -22.71 -3.13
N VAL A 184 14.97 -22.08 -4.24
CA VAL A 184 13.82 -22.54 -5.04
C VAL A 184 13.97 -24.00 -5.49
N SER A 185 15.20 -24.41 -5.84
CA SER A 185 15.49 -25.80 -6.23
C SER A 185 15.28 -26.76 -5.06
N ALA A 186 15.83 -26.45 -3.88
CA ALA A 186 15.68 -27.27 -2.68
C ALA A 186 14.19 -27.38 -2.27
N PHE A 187 13.44 -26.27 -2.29
CA PHE A 187 12.01 -26.29 -2.01
C PHE A 187 11.22 -27.16 -2.99
N ARG A 188 11.54 -27.09 -4.30
CA ARG A 188 10.90 -27.93 -5.33
C ARG A 188 11.20 -29.41 -5.10
N GLN A 189 12.45 -29.77 -4.77
CA GLN A 189 12.82 -31.15 -4.47
C GLN A 189 12.08 -31.67 -3.23
N HIS A 190 11.98 -30.87 -2.17
CA HIS A 190 11.21 -31.21 -0.97
C HIS A 190 9.73 -31.44 -1.26
N ARG A 191 9.09 -30.52 -1.99
CA ARG A 191 7.69 -30.67 -2.36
C ARG A 191 7.42 -31.91 -3.21
N ASN A 192 8.40 -32.34 -4.00
CA ASN A 192 8.32 -33.54 -4.84
C ASN A 192 8.75 -34.82 -4.10
N GLY A 193 9.07 -34.75 -2.80
CA GLY A 193 9.50 -35.90 -2.01
C GLY A 193 10.90 -36.42 -2.34
N LEU A 194 11.73 -35.64 -3.04
CA LEU A 194 13.06 -36.06 -3.47
C LEU A 194 14.13 -35.83 -2.40
N ASN A 195 14.15 -34.64 -1.79
CA ASN A 195 15.08 -34.27 -0.71
C ASN A 195 14.34 -33.46 0.35
N ALA A 196 14.32 -33.91 1.60
CA ALA A 196 13.65 -33.19 2.67
C ALA A 196 14.43 -31.93 3.05
N LEU A 197 13.71 -30.80 3.23
CA LEU A 197 14.24 -29.67 3.99
C LEU A 197 14.37 -30.06 5.45
N SER A 198 15.26 -29.39 6.18
CA SER A 198 15.32 -29.56 7.64
C SER A 198 14.03 -29.08 8.30
N GLU A 199 13.79 -29.52 9.53
CA GLU A 199 12.67 -29.04 10.34
C GLU A 199 12.77 -27.53 10.54
N GLU A 200 13.95 -27.01 10.85
CA GLU A 200 14.22 -25.59 11.04
C GLU A 200 13.96 -24.77 9.77
N GLN A 201 14.28 -25.30 8.59
CA GLN A 201 13.99 -24.65 7.31
C GLN A 201 12.49 -24.59 7.03
N THR A 202 11.78 -25.67 7.33
CA THR A 202 10.33 -25.76 7.13
C THR A 202 9.59 -24.82 8.09
N ASP A 203 10.01 -24.80 9.35
CA ASP A 203 9.49 -23.90 10.38
C ASP A 203 9.77 -22.43 10.06
N ALA A 204 10.98 -22.11 9.58
CA ALA A 204 11.32 -20.76 9.14
C ALA A 204 10.40 -20.30 7.98
N LEU A 205 10.17 -21.14 6.97
CA LEU A 205 9.25 -20.82 5.87
C LEU A 205 7.81 -20.63 6.34
N ASN A 206 7.32 -21.50 7.22
CA ASN A 206 5.98 -21.40 7.81
C ASN A 206 5.81 -20.16 8.67
N ARG A 207 6.87 -19.77 9.38
CA ARG A 207 6.91 -18.52 10.16
C ARG A 207 6.88 -17.31 9.25
N MET A 208 7.78 -17.22 8.27
CA MET A 208 7.86 -16.09 7.32
C MET A 208 6.54 -15.82 6.58
N LYS A 209 5.77 -16.88 6.26
CA LYS A 209 4.44 -16.74 5.64
C LYS A 209 3.42 -15.97 6.49
N GLN A 210 3.65 -15.85 7.79
CA GLN A 210 2.76 -15.14 8.71
C GLN A 210 3.10 -13.65 8.86
N PHE A 211 4.19 -13.19 8.24
CA PHE A 211 4.74 -11.83 8.38
C PHE A 211 4.96 -11.22 7.00
N THR A 212 3.89 -10.85 6.31
CA THR A 212 3.99 -10.32 4.93
C THR A 212 3.59 -8.85 4.84
N ASP A 213 2.61 -8.40 5.63
CA ASP A 213 2.02 -7.06 5.48
C ASP A 213 2.10 -6.21 6.77
N PHE A 214 1.68 -4.93 6.68
CA PHE A 214 1.63 -4.05 7.86
C PHE A 214 0.59 -4.49 8.91
N ASN A 215 -0.44 -5.25 8.54
CA ASN A 215 -1.42 -5.78 9.49
C ASN A 215 -0.81 -6.91 10.34
N ASP A 216 0.02 -7.76 9.74
CA ASP A 216 0.82 -8.77 10.43
C ASP A 216 1.86 -8.10 11.34
N LEU A 217 2.49 -7.01 10.88
CA LEU A 217 3.41 -6.22 11.72
C LEU A 217 2.68 -5.66 12.95
N ALA A 218 1.45 -5.20 12.80
CA ALA A 218 0.66 -4.68 13.93
C ALA A 218 0.27 -5.75 14.96
N ASN A 219 -0.11 -6.95 14.49
CA ASN A 219 -0.82 -7.93 15.32
C ASN A 219 -0.01 -9.18 15.70
N LYS A 220 1.02 -9.52 14.93
CA LYS A 220 1.79 -10.76 15.11
C LYS A 220 3.24 -10.50 15.47
N SER A 221 3.80 -9.40 14.96
CA SER A 221 5.20 -9.05 15.24
C SER A 221 5.37 -8.60 16.68
N SER A 222 6.53 -8.91 17.23
CA SER A 222 7.02 -8.32 18.49
C SER A 222 7.11 -6.80 18.46
N LEU A 223 7.15 -6.17 17.27
CA LEU A 223 7.15 -4.71 17.12
C LEU A 223 5.76 -4.08 17.30
N GLY A 224 4.69 -4.84 17.02
CA GLY A 224 3.29 -4.41 17.14
C GLY A 224 2.93 -3.12 16.40
N MET A 225 1.80 -2.52 16.78
CA MET A 225 1.31 -1.26 16.20
C MET A 225 2.32 -0.11 16.34
N ALA A 226 3.07 -0.03 17.44
CA ALA A 226 4.12 0.97 17.62
C ALA A 226 5.23 0.85 16.55
N GLY A 227 5.53 -0.37 16.10
CA GLY A 227 6.41 -0.64 14.98
C GLY A 227 5.87 -0.08 13.66
N VAL A 228 4.57 -0.29 13.40
CA VAL A 228 3.88 0.27 12.22
C VAL A 228 3.93 1.80 12.25
N GLU A 229 3.54 2.42 13.37
CA GLU A 229 3.52 3.88 13.50
C GLU A 229 4.90 4.50 13.23
N ARG A 230 5.96 3.94 13.82
CA ARG A 230 7.33 4.43 13.63
C ARG A 230 7.75 4.38 12.16
N GLN A 231 7.49 3.26 11.48
CA GLN A 231 7.89 3.06 10.09
C GLN A 231 7.10 3.96 9.14
N VAL A 232 5.77 3.93 9.27
CA VAL A 232 4.87 4.55 8.31
C VAL A 232 4.85 6.07 8.48
N ARG A 233 4.81 6.58 9.73
CA ARG A 233 4.81 8.04 9.97
C ARG A 233 6.10 8.69 9.48
N SER A 234 7.25 8.07 9.73
CA SER A 234 8.54 8.59 9.24
C SER A 234 8.55 8.66 7.72
N ALA A 235 8.32 7.53 7.06
CA ALA A 235 8.39 7.44 5.60
C ALA A 235 7.38 8.37 4.91
N VAL A 236 6.15 8.46 5.43
CA VAL A 236 5.11 9.33 4.88
C VAL A 236 5.44 10.81 5.10
N ASN A 237 5.93 11.18 6.29
CA ASN A 237 6.32 12.57 6.56
C ASN A 237 7.46 13.01 5.63
N ASP A 238 8.44 12.14 5.38
CA ASP A 238 9.52 12.43 4.45
C ASP A 238 8.98 12.68 3.04
N VAL A 239 8.07 11.82 2.56
CA VAL A 239 7.42 11.99 1.25
C VAL A 239 6.64 13.31 1.15
N VAL A 240 5.83 13.63 2.16
CA VAL A 240 5.04 14.88 2.19
C VAL A 240 5.95 16.10 2.23
N ASN A 241 7.02 16.07 3.04
CA ASN A 241 7.95 17.19 3.17
C ASN A 241 8.75 17.40 1.89
N SER A 242 9.30 16.33 1.28
CA SER A 242 10.01 16.42 0.01
C SER A 242 9.13 16.95 -1.10
N HIS A 243 7.86 16.50 -1.17
CA HIS A 243 6.91 16.98 -2.17
C HIS A 243 6.59 18.47 -2.00
N ARG A 244 6.36 18.92 -0.76
CA ARG A 244 6.14 20.36 -0.46
C ARG A 244 7.36 21.21 -0.84
N GLN A 245 8.57 20.76 -0.52
CA GLN A 245 9.80 21.47 -0.89
C GLN A 245 9.98 21.56 -2.41
N ALA A 246 9.70 20.46 -3.13
CA ALA A 246 9.74 20.45 -4.59
C ALA A 246 8.74 21.45 -5.19
N ALA A 247 7.49 21.46 -4.70
CA ALA A 247 6.46 22.38 -5.15
C ALA A 247 6.82 23.86 -4.90
N VAL A 248 7.42 24.17 -3.73
CA VAL A 248 7.91 25.53 -3.43
C VAL A 248 9.04 25.92 -4.39
N HIS A 249 9.99 25.03 -4.60
CA HIS A 249 11.11 25.28 -5.52
C HIS A 249 10.63 25.51 -6.96
N GLU A 250 9.69 24.70 -7.45
CA GLU A 250 9.08 24.89 -8.78
C GLU A 250 8.36 26.24 -8.89
N GLN A 251 7.65 26.68 -7.85
CA GLN A 251 7.02 28.01 -7.82
C GLN A 251 8.04 29.15 -7.83
N GLU A 252 9.11 29.05 -7.03
CA GLU A 252 10.20 30.04 -7.03
C GLU A 252 10.91 30.11 -8.39
N VAL A 253 11.17 28.96 -9.01
CA VAL A 253 11.76 28.87 -10.35
C VAL A 253 10.80 29.35 -11.43
N ALA A 254 9.48 29.21 -11.28
CA ALA A 254 8.53 29.76 -12.26
C ALA A 254 8.38 31.29 -12.15
N LEU A 255 8.52 31.85 -10.94
CA LEU A 255 8.46 33.29 -10.70
C LEU A 255 9.69 34.03 -11.24
N THR A 256 10.88 33.43 -11.18
CA THR A 256 12.13 34.11 -11.58
C THR A 256 12.22 34.47 -13.09
N PRO A 257 11.89 33.61 -14.06
CA PRO A 257 11.81 33.95 -15.48
C PRO A 257 10.70 34.96 -15.80
N ALA A 258 9.53 34.83 -15.16
CA ALA A 258 8.42 35.76 -15.35
C ALA A 258 8.75 37.17 -14.81
N GLN A 259 9.50 37.23 -13.70
CA GLN A 259 10.04 38.48 -13.16
C GLN A 259 11.12 39.07 -14.08
N GLU A 260 12.03 38.27 -14.63
CA GLU A 260 13.04 38.72 -15.60
C GLU A 260 12.42 39.29 -16.89
N GLU A 261 11.35 38.68 -17.42
CA GLU A 261 10.59 39.21 -18.55
C GLU A 261 9.83 40.50 -18.19
N SER A 262 9.22 40.58 -17.01
CA SER A 262 8.50 41.78 -16.54
C SER A 262 9.41 42.99 -16.28
N VAL A 263 10.69 42.76 -15.96
CA VAL A 263 11.68 43.81 -15.70
C VAL A 263 12.44 44.22 -16.98
N GLY A 264 12.18 43.57 -18.13
CA GLY A 264 12.66 44.03 -19.43
C GLY A 264 14.19 44.01 -19.60
N LEU A 265 14.90 43.11 -18.92
CA LEU A 265 16.34 42.96 -19.09
C LEU A 265 16.64 42.35 -20.47
N LYS A 266 16.89 43.21 -21.48
CA LYS A 266 17.38 42.78 -22.80
C LYS A 266 18.68 41.98 -22.65
N PRO A 267 18.86 40.88 -23.41
CA PRO A 267 20.12 40.13 -23.38
C PRO A 267 21.28 41.05 -23.80
N LYS A 268 22.32 41.14 -22.96
CA LYS A 268 23.55 41.89 -23.27
C LYS A 268 24.15 41.33 -24.56
N ARG A 269 24.09 42.10 -25.65
CA ARG A 269 24.80 41.80 -26.91
C ARG A 269 26.28 41.59 -26.59
N LYS A 270 26.79 40.38 -26.81
CA LYS A 270 28.24 40.10 -26.83
C LYS A 270 28.87 41.00 -27.90
N ARG A 271 29.71 41.95 -27.51
CA ARG A 271 30.55 42.70 -28.46
C ARG A 271 31.56 41.71 -29.06
N ALA A 272 31.47 41.49 -30.36
CA ALA A 272 32.53 40.87 -31.13
C ALA A 272 33.75 41.80 -31.06
N ALA A 273 34.86 41.31 -30.52
CA ALA A 273 36.14 42.00 -30.58
C ALA A 273 36.66 41.91 -32.02
N ALA A 274 36.77 43.07 -32.68
CA ALA A 274 37.54 43.18 -33.91
C ALA A 274 39.03 43.16 -33.53
N ILE A 275 39.75 42.17 -34.08
CA ILE A 275 41.21 42.09 -34.01
C ILE A 275 41.74 42.92 -35.18
N ALA A 276 42.61 43.87 -34.87
CA ALA A 276 43.47 44.57 -35.84
C ALA A 276 44.75 43.77 -36.08
#